data_AF-A7ZQ84-F1
#
_entry.id   AF-A7ZQ84-F1
#
_cell.length_a   1.000
_cell.length_b   1.000
_cell.length_c   1.000
_cell.angle_alpha   90.00
_cell.angle_beta   90.00
_cell.angle_gamma   90.00
#
_symmetry.space_group_name_H-M   'P 1'
#
loop_
_entity.id
_entity.type
_entity.pdbx_description
1 polymer ?
#
loop_
_entity_poly.entity_id
_entity_poly.type
_entity_poly.pdbx_seq_one_letter_code
_entity_poly.pdbx_strand_id
1 'polypeptide(L)'
;MEYTEEVQKLRKVKPHAIITTNYDDTLEKIFDNYQAIVGHNVVKVNYSSYGEIMKIHGSSHEVESIVITNEDYVDFYKRKKYISAKLLTYFAEHPLFFFGYSINDENIKAILSDIDEIIAPNNALIPNIYLVSFSKDCEATGSHQKELLIGVGENKSVRIKVIYANNFGWIFDALSSNTPEISVNPKLVRAFLARTYTFASESLVKQELPYDFEMFRNIAEHDDALAKMYGIAELNNGQALNASFPYTMSDLARILDMGSWHYVNQEFEKLRKLTDFNIKASDNNYHVFIKSGKSGVGKYSSEALDLLRKLINGEQFELNP
;
A
#
# COMPACT_ATOMS: atom_id res chain seq x y z
N MET A 1 -19.24 -19.62 2.60
CA MET A 1 -18.75 -20.36 1.42
C MET A 1 -17.72 -21.35 1.93
N GLU A 2 -18.01 -22.63 1.81
CA GLU A 2 -17.02 -23.68 2.04
C GLU A 2 -16.01 -23.56 0.90
N TYR A 3 -14.82 -23.03 1.19
CA TYR A 3 -13.80 -22.84 0.16
C TYR A 3 -13.23 -24.21 -0.21
N THR A 4 -13.22 -24.53 -1.50
CA THR A 4 -12.51 -25.71 -2.03
C THR A 4 -11.03 -25.65 -1.60
N GLU A 5 -10.41 -26.82 -1.38
CA GLU A 5 -9.01 -26.93 -0.93
C GLU A 5 -8.05 -26.08 -1.79
N GLU A 6 -8.29 -26.03 -3.09
CA GLU A 6 -7.52 -25.22 -4.05
C GLU A 6 -7.56 -23.71 -3.72
N VAL A 7 -8.71 -23.16 -3.32
CA VAL A 7 -8.84 -21.75 -2.95
C VAL A 7 -8.06 -21.46 -1.67
N GLN A 8 -8.02 -22.39 -0.71
CA GLN A 8 -7.21 -22.25 0.50
C GLN A 8 -5.71 -22.20 0.19
N LYS A 9 -5.26 -22.92 -0.83
CA LYS A 9 -3.87 -22.83 -1.31
C LYS A 9 -3.60 -21.52 -2.03
N LEU A 10 -4.52 -21.06 -2.88
CA LEU A 10 -4.41 -19.77 -3.56
C LEU A 10 -4.30 -18.60 -2.56
N ARG A 11 -5.07 -18.64 -1.46
CA ARG A 11 -5.00 -17.63 -0.39
C ARG A 11 -3.62 -17.47 0.25
N LYS A 12 -2.78 -18.51 0.21
CA LYS A 12 -1.42 -18.47 0.77
C LYS A 12 -0.42 -17.81 -0.18
N VAL A 13 -0.74 -17.70 -1.46
CA VAL A 13 0.09 -16.98 -2.44
C VAL A 13 0.01 -15.49 -2.12
N LYS A 14 1.14 -14.78 -2.08
CA LYS A 14 1.15 -13.32 -1.86
C LYS A 14 1.73 -12.59 -3.08
N PRO A 15 1.00 -12.56 -4.22
CA PRO A 15 1.50 -11.94 -5.45
C PRO A 15 1.77 -10.44 -5.27
N HIS A 16 2.80 -9.88 -5.91
CA HIS A 16 3.05 -8.45 -5.80
C HIS A 16 1.86 -7.60 -6.28
N ALA A 17 1.26 -7.99 -7.40
CA ALA A 17 0.03 -7.42 -7.92
C ALA A 17 -0.75 -8.50 -8.68
N ILE A 18 -2.06 -8.30 -8.80
CA ILE A 18 -2.96 -9.15 -9.58
C ILE A 18 -3.60 -8.29 -10.65
N ILE A 19 -3.57 -8.75 -11.90
CA ILE A 19 -4.26 -8.08 -13.03
C ILE A 19 -5.35 -9.02 -13.52
N THR A 20 -6.56 -8.51 -13.67
CA THR A 20 -7.71 -9.33 -14.07
C THR A 20 -8.65 -8.61 -15.04
N THR A 21 -9.23 -9.39 -15.95
CA THR A 21 -10.32 -8.99 -16.84
C THR A 21 -11.68 -9.43 -16.29
N ASN A 22 -11.71 -10.12 -15.14
CA ASN A 22 -12.94 -10.54 -14.47
C ASN A 22 -13.63 -9.36 -13.78
N TYR A 23 -14.96 -9.37 -13.80
CA TYR A 23 -15.80 -8.32 -13.22
C TYR A 23 -16.20 -8.58 -11.76
N ASP A 24 -16.26 -9.85 -11.34
CA ASP A 24 -16.67 -10.27 -9.99
C ASP A 24 -15.64 -9.89 -8.90
N ASP A 25 -15.99 -10.05 -7.63
CA ASP A 25 -15.18 -9.69 -6.45
C ASP A 25 -14.48 -10.89 -5.79
N THR A 26 -14.33 -12.01 -6.51
CA THR A 26 -13.78 -13.25 -5.94
C THR A 26 -12.33 -13.07 -5.49
N LEU A 27 -11.53 -12.33 -6.26
CA LEU A 27 -10.11 -12.09 -5.93
C LEU A 27 -9.99 -11.22 -4.67
N GLU A 28 -10.85 -10.23 -4.51
CA GLU A 28 -10.92 -9.34 -3.36
C GLU A 28 -11.29 -10.12 -2.08
N LYS A 29 -12.16 -11.13 -2.21
CA LYS A 29 -12.51 -12.05 -1.12
C LYS A 29 -11.43 -13.08 -0.80
N ILE A 30 -10.59 -13.43 -1.76
CA ILE A 30 -9.45 -14.35 -1.57
C ILE A 30 -8.27 -13.59 -0.95
N PHE A 31 -8.01 -12.38 -1.42
CA PHE A 31 -6.89 -11.53 -1.03
C PHE A 31 -7.39 -10.28 -0.26
N ASP A 32 -7.88 -10.51 0.96
CA ASP A 32 -8.54 -9.52 1.84
C ASP A 32 -7.73 -8.24 2.19
N ASN A 33 -6.41 -8.30 2.06
CA ASN A 33 -5.50 -7.19 2.30
C ASN A 33 -5.12 -6.43 1.01
N TYR A 34 -5.64 -6.86 -0.13
CA TYR A 34 -5.37 -6.24 -1.41
C TYR A 34 -6.37 -5.14 -1.70
N GLN A 35 -5.94 -4.15 -2.46
CA GLN A 35 -6.78 -3.03 -2.86
C GLN A 35 -7.22 -3.20 -4.31
N ALA A 36 -8.53 -3.24 -4.54
CA ALA A 36 -9.08 -3.24 -5.88
C ALA A 36 -8.91 -1.85 -6.53
N ILE A 37 -8.45 -1.82 -7.77
CA ILE A 37 -8.28 -0.62 -8.58
C ILE A 37 -8.98 -0.87 -9.92
N VAL A 38 -10.01 -0.08 -10.18
CA VAL A 38 -10.99 -0.36 -11.23
C VAL A 38 -10.82 0.60 -12.42
N GLY A 39 -10.86 0.03 -13.63
CA GLY A 39 -11.02 0.77 -14.88
C GLY A 39 -10.00 1.91 -15.07
N HIS A 40 -10.49 3.15 -15.15
CA HIS A 40 -9.67 4.34 -15.39
C HIS A 40 -8.60 4.59 -14.32
N ASN A 41 -8.81 4.13 -13.08
CA ASN A 41 -7.87 4.38 -11.99
C ASN A 41 -6.60 3.53 -12.08
N VAL A 42 -6.64 2.41 -12.83
CA VAL A 42 -5.48 1.53 -13.12
C VAL A 42 -4.32 2.32 -13.71
N VAL A 43 -4.60 3.31 -14.56
CA VAL A 43 -3.61 4.17 -15.21
C VAL A 43 -2.83 5.02 -14.19
N LYS A 44 -3.49 5.43 -13.10
CA LYS A 44 -2.94 6.34 -12.08
C LYS A 44 -2.11 5.63 -11.01
N VAL A 45 -2.14 4.31 -10.98
CA VAL A 45 -1.43 3.48 -10.01
C VAL A 45 0.07 3.72 -10.06
N ASN A 46 0.70 3.86 -8.89
CA ASN A 46 2.15 3.82 -8.78
C ASN A 46 2.58 2.37 -8.55
N TYR A 47 3.07 1.68 -9.57
CA TYR A 47 3.35 0.23 -9.55
C TYR A 47 4.44 -0.22 -8.56
N SER A 48 5.00 0.69 -7.77
CA SER A 48 5.79 0.38 -6.58
C SER A 48 4.94 -0.05 -5.38
N SER A 49 3.61 0.04 -5.45
CA SER A 49 2.70 -0.40 -4.39
C SER A 49 2.45 -1.91 -4.44
N TYR A 50 2.65 -2.55 -3.30
CA TYR A 50 2.40 -3.98 -3.09
C TYR A 50 0.93 -4.25 -2.75
N GLY A 51 0.38 -5.33 -3.32
CA GLY A 51 -0.92 -5.88 -2.95
C GLY A 51 -2.11 -5.18 -3.60
N GLU A 52 -2.09 -5.02 -4.92
CA GLU A 52 -3.19 -4.42 -5.69
C GLU A 52 -3.87 -5.43 -6.60
N ILE A 53 -5.18 -5.27 -6.80
CA ILE A 53 -5.99 -6.03 -7.75
C ILE A 53 -6.46 -5.05 -8.83
N MET A 54 -5.84 -5.11 -9.99
CA MET A 54 -6.09 -4.23 -11.12
C MET A 54 -7.15 -4.83 -12.02
N LYS A 55 -8.36 -4.29 -11.98
CA LYS A 55 -9.50 -4.76 -12.76
C LYS A 55 -9.62 -3.93 -14.04
N ILE A 56 -8.95 -4.39 -15.09
CA ILE A 56 -8.75 -3.61 -16.32
C ILE A 56 -10.00 -3.52 -17.20
N HIS A 57 -10.96 -4.44 -17.02
CA HIS A 57 -12.27 -4.42 -17.68
C HIS A 57 -13.40 -3.87 -16.78
N GLY A 58 -13.05 -3.25 -15.65
CA GLY A 58 -14.03 -2.72 -14.71
C GLY A 58 -14.45 -3.72 -13.64
N SER A 59 -15.51 -3.37 -12.90
CA SER A 59 -16.00 -4.16 -11.76
C SER A 59 -17.52 -4.24 -11.78
N SER A 60 -18.07 -5.36 -11.33
CA SER A 60 -19.49 -5.57 -11.08
C SER A 60 -20.08 -4.60 -10.05
N HIS A 61 -19.23 -4.02 -9.19
CA HIS A 61 -19.62 -3.00 -8.21
C HIS A 61 -19.59 -1.57 -8.77
N GLU A 62 -18.98 -1.36 -9.93
CA GLU A 62 -18.86 -0.07 -10.62
C GLU A 62 -19.29 -0.26 -12.07
N VAL A 63 -20.61 -0.35 -12.30
CA VAL A 63 -21.19 -0.77 -13.59
C VAL A 63 -20.72 0.11 -14.74
N GLU A 64 -20.55 1.41 -14.51
CA GLU A 64 -20.07 2.39 -15.50
C GLU A 64 -18.61 2.16 -15.93
N SER A 65 -17.86 1.35 -15.19
CA SER A 65 -16.47 0.99 -15.51
C SER A 65 -16.36 -0.24 -16.42
N ILE A 66 -17.45 -0.98 -16.63
CA ILE A 66 -17.46 -2.27 -17.34
C ILE A 66 -17.13 -2.07 -18.81
N VAL A 67 -16.17 -2.87 -19.30
CA VAL A 67 -15.84 -2.95 -20.73
C VAL A 67 -16.52 -4.18 -21.31
N ILE A 68 -17.54 -4.00 -22.14
CA ILE A 68 -18.29 -5.11 -22.76
C ILE A 68 -18.77 -4.81 -24.19
N THR A 69 -19.11 -3.56 -24.49
CA THR A 69 -19.56 -3.14 -25.83
C THR A 69 -18.38 -2.82 -26.73
N ASN A 70 -18.59 -2.83 -28.05
CA ASN A 70 -17.55 -2.47 -29.02
C ASN A 70 -17.01 -1.05 -28.78
N GLU A 71 -17.89 -0.12 -28.43
CA GLU A 71 -17.55 1.25 -28.08
C GLU A 71 -16.63 1.28 -26.84
N ASP A 72 -16.94 0.51 -25.81
CA ASP A 72 -16.08 0.39 -24.62
C ASP A 72 -14.70 -0.15 -24.98
N TYR A 73 -14.64 -1.15 -25.88
CA TYR A 73 -13.39 -1.74 -26.34
C TYR A 73 -12.52 -0.73 -27.10
N VAL A 74 -13.12 0.15 -27.92
CA VAL A 74 -12.37 1.20 -28.62
C VAL A 74 -11.62 2.10 -27.64
N ASP A 75 -12.27 2.52 -26.56
CA ASP A 75 -11.64 3.36 -25.55
C ASP A 75 -10.72 2.56 -24.62
N PHE A 76 -11.05 1.30 -24.32
CA PHE A 76 -10.19 0.39 -23.61
C PHE A 76 -8.87 0.17 -24.35
N TYR A 77 -8.86 -0.05 -25.67
CA TYR A 77 -7.63 -0.28 -26.43
C TYR A 77 -6.67 0.92 -26.35
N LYS A 78 -7.19 2.15 -26.33
CA LYS A 78 -6.36 3.35 -26.10
C LYS A 78 -5.71 3.33 -24.71
N ARG A 79 -6.48 2.98 -23.67
CA ARG A 79 -5.98 2.87 -22.29
C ARG A 79 -5.02 1.70 -22.10
N LYS A 80 -5.30 0.56 -22.75
CA LYS A 80 -4.50 -0.67 -22.71
C LYS A 80 -3.07 -0.40 -23.14
N LYS A 81 -2.87 0.38 -24.21
CA LYS A 81 -1.51 0.77 -24.65
C LYS A 81 -0.72 1.47 -23.55
N TYR A 82 -1.37 2.36 -22.79
CA TYR A 82 -0.73 3.03 -21.67
C TYR A 82 -0.45 2.09 -20.50
N ILE A 83 -1.40 1.20 -20.18
CA ILE A 83 -1.24 0.18 -19.14
C ILE A 83 -0.07 -0.76 -19.49
N SER A 84 -0.03 -1.30 -20.71
CA SER A 84 1.08 -2.09 -21.24
C SER A 84 2.40 -1.35 -21.08
N ALA A 85 2.51 -0.10 -21.57
CA ALA A 85 3.74 0.69 -21.48
C ALA A 85 4.26 0.85 -20.05
N LYS A 86 3.36 1.07 -19.08
CA LYS A 86 3.73 1.27 -17.67
C LYS A 86 4.05 -0.05 -16.95
N LEU A 87 3.50 -1.16 -17.43
CA LEU A 87 3.74 -2.50 -16.90
C LEU A 87 4.92 -3.22 -17.57
N LEU A 88 5.42 -2.75 -18.71
CA LEU A 88 6.46 -3.46 -19.46
C LEU A 88 7.74 -3.69 -18.64
N THR A 89 8.24 -2.64 -17.98
CA THR A 89 9.39 -2.77 -17.06
C THR A 89 9.06 -3.69 -15.89
N TYR A 90 7.87 -3.56 -15.33
CA TYR A 90 7.40 -4.41 -14.23
C TYR A 90 7.33 -5.90 -14.63
N PHE A 91 6.85 -6.20 -15.84
CA PHE A 91 6.84 -7.56 -16.38
C PHE A 91 8.25 -8.10 -16.67
N ALA A 92 9.24 -7.24 -16.89
CA ALA A 92 10.63 -7.65 -17.02
C ALA A 92 11.27 -7.99 -15.67
N GLU A 93 10.87 -7.28 -14.61
CA GLU A 93 11.46 -7.40 -13.27
C GLU A 93 10.78 -8.48 -12.40
N HIS A 94 9.52 -8.80 -12.65
CA HIS A 94 8.75 -9.75 -11.86
C HIS A 94 8.35 -11.01 -12.63
N PRO A 95 8.32 -12.20 -11.99
CA PRO A 95 7.74 -13.40 -12.58
C PRO A 95 6.24 -13.23 -12.85
N LEU A 96 5.80 -13.52 -14.07
CA LEU A 96 4.42 -13.37 -14.52
C LEU A 96 3.77 -14.74 -14.73
N PHE A 97 2.63 -14.96 -14.08
CA PHE A 97 1.83 -16.17 -14.22
C PHE A 97 0.45 -15.83 -14.79
N PHE A 98 0.13 -16.39 -15.96
CA PHE A 98 -1.18 -16.24 -16.59
C PHE A 98 -2.07 -17.44 -16.25
N PHE A 99 -3.22 -17.17 -15.63
CA PHE A 99 -4.23 -18.18 -15.28
C PHE A 99 -5.54 -17.89 -16.01
N GLY A 100 -6.22 -18.93 -16.48
CA GLY A 100 -7.54 -18.81 -17.10
C GLY A 100 -7.53 -18.31 -18.55
N TYR A 101 -6.36 -18.23 -19.19
CA TYR A 101 -6.20 -17.81 -20.57
C TYR A 101 -5.80 -18.96 -21.50
N SER A 102 -6.32 -18.92 -22.72
CA SER A 102 -5.86 -19.77 -23.81
C SER A 102 -4.51 -19.28 -24.33
N ILE A 103 -3.69 -20.20 -24.86
CA ILE A 103 -2.46 -19.88 -25.62
C ILE A 103 -2.77 -18.93 -26.80
N ASN A 104 -3.99 -19.00 -27.34
CA ASN A 104 -4.43 -18.20 -28.47
C ASN A 104 -5.18 -16.91 -28.09
N ASP A 105 -5.23 -16.54 -26.81
CA ASP A 105 -5.90 -15.32 -26.37
C ASP A 105 -5.20 -14.05 -26.89
N GLU A 106 -5.97 -13.14 -27.51
CA GLU A 106 -5.43 -11.93 -28.14
C GLU A 106 -4.90 -10.92 -27.12
N ASN A 107 -5.41 -10.89 -25.88
CA ASN A 107 -4.83 -10.05 -24.84
C ASN A 107 -3.47 -10.57 -24.40
N ILE A 108 -3.33 -11.88 -24.24
CA ILE A 108 -2.05 -12.52 -23.94
C ILE A 108 -1.04 -12.28 -25.06
N LYS A 109 -1.41 -12.53 -26.32
CA LYS A 109 -0.52 -12.28 -27.47
C LYS A 109 -0.04 -10.84 -27.54
N ALA A 110 -0.94 -9.87 -27.30
CA ALA A 110 -0.56 -8.46 -27.27
C ALA A 110 0.49 -8.17 -26.18
N ILE A 111 0.28 -8.66 -24.95
CA ILE A 111 1.25 -8.49 -23.86
C ILE A 111 2.59 -9.16 -24.18
N LEU A 112 2.57 -10.39 -24.71
CA LEU A 112 3.78 -11.10 -25.10
C LEU A 112 4.54 -10.40 -26.22
N SER A 113 3.84 -9.86 -27.22
CA SER A 113 4.45 -9.07 -28.29
C SER A 113 5.15 -7.82 -27.74
N ASP A 114 4.50 -7.11 -26.81
CA ASP A 114 5.07 -5.91 -26.20
C ASP A 114 6.35 -6.26 -25.40
N ILE A 115 6.37 -7.39 -24.69
CA ILE A 115 7.52 -7.83 -23.87
C ILE A 115 8.69 -8.35 -24.71
N ASP A 116 8.39 -9.12 -25.78
CA ASP A 116 9.41 -9.70 -26.66
C ASP A 116 10.33 -8.63 -27.29
N GLU A 117 9.76 -7.46 -27.63
CA GLU A 117 10.51 -6.30 -28.13
C GLU A 117 11.58 -5.79 -27.16
N ILE A 118 11.47 -6.10 -25.87
CA ILE A 118 12.34 -5.58 -24.81
C ILE A 118 13.31 -6.66 -24.29
N ILE A 119 12.83 -7.88 -24.06
CA ILE A 119 13.55 -8.86 -23.21
C ILE A 119 14.23 -9.97 -24.03
N ALA A 120 13.67 -10.36 -25.17
CA ALA A 120 14.06 -11.60 -25.85
C ALA A 120 14.18 -11.44 -27.37
N PRO A 121 15.03 -10.52 -27.88
CA PRO A 121 15.21 -10.37 -29.32
C PRO A 121 15.66 -11.70 -29.95
N ASN A 122 15.09 -12.02 -31.13
CA ASN A 122 15.33 -13.24 -31.92
C ASN A 122 14.68 -14.54 -31.39
N ASN A 123 13.43 -14.49 -30.91
CA ASN A 123 12.67 -15.65 -30.45
C ASN A 123 13.33 -16.40 -29.27
N ALA A 124 14.12 -15.69 -28.47
CA ALA A 124 14.71 -16.27 -27.26
C ALA A 124 13.60 -16.62 -26.25
N LEU A 125 13.88 -17.56 -25.34
CA LEU A 125 12.96 -17.90 -24.28
C LEU A 125 12.83 -16.70 -23.33
N ILE A 126 11.61 -16.21 -23.11
CA ILE A 126 11.35 -15.25 -22.03
C ILE A 126 11.35 -16.02 -20.71
N PRO A 127 12.33 -15.82 -19.83
CA PRO A 127 12.59 -16.74 -18.72
C PRO A 127 11.58 -16.61 -17.57
N ASN A 128 10.94 -15.46 -17.43
CA ASN A 128 10.12 -15.07 -16.28
C ASN A 128 8.60 -15.07 -16.58
N ILE A 129 8.16 -15.56 -17.73
CA ILE A 129 6.74 -15.68 -18.08
C ILE A 129 6.30 -17.15 -18.09
N TYR A 130 5.18 -17.41 -17.43
CA TYR A 130 4.57 -18.73 -17.29
C TYR A 130 3.09 -18.65 -17.66
N LEU A 131 2.66 -19.46 -18.64
CA LEU A 131 1.25 -19.68 -18.91
C LEU A 131 0.80 -20.96 -18.22
N VAL A 132 -0.21 -20.88 -17.36
CA VAL A 132 -0.78 -22.04 -16.67
C VAL A 132 -2.00 -22.52 -17.43
N SER A 133 -1.96 -23.75 -17.93
CA SER A 133 -3.00 -24.34 -18.76
C SER A 133 -3.56 -25.61 -18.11
N PHE A 134 -4.88 -25.71 -18.07
CA PHE A 134 -5.53 -26.91 -17.58
C PHE A 134 -5.45 -28.05 -18.62
N SER A 135 -4.97 -29.21 -18.21
CA SER A 135 -4.96 -30.42 -19.03
C SER A 135 -5.21 -31.64 -18.15
N LYS A 136 -6.31 -32.36 -18.43
CA LYS A 136 -6.70 -33.55 -17.64
C LYS A 136 -5.64 -34.65 -17.69
N ASP A 137 -4.99 -34.80 -18.84
CA ASP A 137 -4.08 -35.90 -19.14
C ASP A 137 -2.60 -35.55 -18.89
N CYS A 138 -2.30 -34.39 -18.29
CA CYS A 138 -0.92 -33.94 -18.10
C CYS A 138 -0.08 -34.93 -17.28
N GLU A 139 -0.69 -35.55 -16.28
CA GLU A 139 -0.07 -36.58 -15.42
C GLU A 139 0.38 -37.80 -16.24
N ALA A 140 -0.41 -38.20 -17.24
CA ALA A 140 -0.09 -39.34 -18.09
C ALA A 140 1.15 -39.11 -18.96
N THR A 141 1.44 -37.84 -19.27
CA THR A 141 2.65 -37.45 -20.03
C THR A 141 3.88 -37.22 -19.17
N GLY A 142 3.74 -37.13 -17.84
CA GLY A 142 4.82 -36.87 -16.87
C GLY A 142 5.56 -35.53 -17.07
N SER A 143 5.10 -34.67 -17.98
CA SER A 143 5.74 -33.42 -18.37
C SER A 143 4.78 -32.26 -18.17
N HIS A 144 4.89 -31.63 -17.00
CA HIS A 144 4.09 -30.45 -16.65
C HIS A 144 4.58 -29.19 -17.35
N GLN A 145 5.90 -29.02 -17.50
CA GLN A 145 6.46 -27.83 -18.14
C GLN A 145 6.90 -28.13 -19.57
N LYS A 146 6.47 -27.27 -20.51
CA LYS A 146 6.94 -27.27 -21.90
C LYS A 146 7.27 -25.86 -22.35
N GLU A 147 8.21 -25.71 -23.26
CA GLU A 147 8.42 -24.45 -23.97
C GLU A 147 7.58 -24.47 -25.24
N LEU A 148 6.81 -23.40 -25.48
CA LEU A 148 6.02 -23.24 -26.70
C LEU A 148 6.40 -21.95 -27.41
N LEU A 149 6.44 -22.04 -28.74
CA LEU A 149 6.58 -20.91 -29.63
C LEU A 149 5.17 -20.44 -30.04
N ILE A 150 4.79 -19.23 -29.61
CA ILE A 150 3.47 -18.65 -29.84
C ILE A 150 3.60 -17.54 -30.87
N GLY A 151 2.79 -17.59 -31.93
CA GLY A 151 2.67 -16.48 -32.88
C GLY A 151 1.94 -15.31 -32.25
N VAL A 152 2.57 -14.14 -32.23
CA VAL A 152 2.02 -12.91 -31.61
C VAL A 152 1.71 -11.81 -32.63
N GLY A 153 1.89 -12.07 -33.93
CA GLY A 153 1.58 -11.15 -35.01
C GLY A 153 2.16 -11.61 -36.35
N GLU A 154 2.11 -10.75 -37.37
CA GLU A 154 2.73 -11.04 -38.67
C GLU A 154 4.25 -11.19 -38.52
N ASN A 155 4.75 -12.41 -38.73
CA ASN A 155 6.16 -12.80 -38.62
C ASN A 155 6.82 -12.62 -37.24
N LYS A 156 6.04 -12.48 -36.16
CA LYS A 156 6.57 -12.44 -34.78
C LYS A 156 6.14 -13.66 -33.98
N SER A 157 7.07 -14.23 -33.25
CA SER A 157 6.81 -15.40 -32.40
C SER A 157 7.60 -15.34 -31.11
N VAL A 158 6.95 -15.66 -30.00
CA VAL A 158 7.55 -15.59 -28.66
C VAL A 158 7.66 -16.98 -28.08
N ARG A 159 8.80 -17.30 -27.48
CA ARG A 159 8.98 -18.57 -26.76
C ARG A 159 8.75 -18.36 -25.28
N ILE A 160 7.77 -19.06 -24.70
CA ILE A 160 7.44 -18.99 -23.27
C ILE A 160 7.35 -20.37 -22.63
N LYS A 161 7.38 -20.40 -21.29
CA LYS A 161 7.11 -21.62 -20.51
C LYS A 161 5.60 -21.78 -20.31
N VAL A 162 5.11 -22.99 -20.56
CA VAL A 162 3.73 -23.39 -20.31
C VAL A 162 3.72 -24.51 -19.28
N ILE A 163 2.92 -24.34 -18.24
CA ILE A 163 2.71 -25.30 -17.15
C ILE A 163 1.34 -25.94 -17.33
N TYR A 164 1.31 -27.24 -17.59
CA TYR A 164 0.12 -28.06 -17.68
C TYR A 164 -0.20 -28.72 -16.35
N ALA A 165 -1.44 -28.55 -15.89
CA ALA A 165 -1.92 -29.12 -14.65
C ALA A 165 -3.38 -29.59 -14.76
N ASN A 166 -3.74 -30.65 -14.06
CA ASN A 166 -5.12 -31.11 -13.89
C ASN A 166 -5.76 -30.62 -12.56
N ASN A 167 -4.97 -29.93 -11.74
CA ASN A 167 -5.31 -29.29 -10.47
C ASN A 167 -4.26 -28.19 -10.21
N PHE A 168 -4.66 -26.99 -9.83
CA PHE A 168 -3.72 -25.88 -9.62
C PHE A 168 -3.15 -25.82 -8.21
N GLY A 169 -3.65 -26.66 -7.29
CA GLY A 169 -3.21 -26.67 -5.89
C GLY A 169 -1.70 -26.79 -5.71
N TRP A 170 -1.02 -27.68 -6.45
CA TRP A 170 0.44 -27.84 -6.34
C TRP A 170 1.21 -26.62 -6.88
N ILE A 171 0.66 -25.92 -7.88
CA ILE A 171 1.23 -24.67 -8.39
C ILE A 171 1.11 -23.61 -7.30
N PHE A 172 -0.06 -23.49 -6.65
CA PHE A 172 -0.26 -22.53 -5.57
C PHE A 172 0.62 -22.84 -4.35
N ASP A 173 0.81 -24.11 -4.00
CA ASP A 173 1.75 -24.52 -2.96
C ASP A 173 3.18 -24.09 -3.33
N ALA A 174 3.62 -24.35 -4.57
CA ALA A 174 4.94 -23.92 -5.06
C ALA A 174 5.12 -22.39 -5.05
N LEU A 175 4.12 -21.64 -5.50
CA LEU A 175 4.15 -20.17 -5.49
C LEU A 175 4.20 -19.62 -4.06
N SER A 176 3.38 -20.16 -3.16
CA SER A 176 3.35 -19.73 -1.75
C SER A 176 4.67 -20.01 -1.03
N SER A 177 5.36 -21.10 -1.36
CA SER A 177 6.63 -21.48 -0.73
C SER A 177 7.81 -20.63 -1.20
N ASN A 178 7.72 -20.04 -2.39
CA ASN A 178 8.74 -19.15 -2.97
C ASN A 178 8.40 -17.67 -2.81
N THR A 179 7.25 -17.36 -2.20
CA THR A 179 6.93 -15.98 -1.84
C THR A 179 7.75 -15.62 -0.61
N PRO A 180 8.57 -14.55 -0.64
CA PRO A 180 9.32 -14.15 0.54
C PRO A 180 8.38 -14.00 1.73
N GLU A 181 8.89 -14.25 2.93
CA GLU A 181 8.18 -14.09 4.20
C GLU A 181 7.92 -12.60 4.47
N ILE A 182 7.12 -11.96 3.61
CA ILE A 182 6.56 -10.65 3.83
C ILE A 182 5.52 -10.87 4.93
N SER A 183 5.95 -10.75 6.18
CA SER A 183 5.07 -10.73 7.36
C SER A 183 4.19 -9.47 7.37
N VAL A 184 4.56 -8.47 6.57
CA VAL A 184 3.94 -7.15 6.56
C VAL A 184 2.66 -7.15 5.73
N ASN A 185 1.56 -6.76 6.36
CA ASN A 185 0.27 -6.58 5.71
C ASN A 185 0.42 -5.60 4.52
N PRO A 186 -0.01 -5.95 3.29
CA PRO A 186 0.07 -5.06 2.13
C PRO A 186 -0.54 -3.67 2.37
N LYS A 187 -1.62 -3.57 3.17
CA LYS A 187 -2.19 -2.28 3.58
C LYS A 187 -1.19 -1.40 4.32
N LEU A 188 -0.36 -1.98 5.19
CA LEU A 188 0.69 -1.26 5.93
C LEU A 188 1.81 -0.81 5.00
N VAL A 189 2.24 -1.66 4.07
CA VAL A 189 3.26 -1.31 3.07
C VAL A 189 2.78 -0.15 2.19
N ARG A 190 1.52 -0.19 1.72
CA ARG A 190 0.93 0.91 0.95
C ARG A 190 0.80 2.19 1.77
N ALA A 191 0.33 2.09 3.02
CA ALA A 191 0.23 3.24 3.92
C ALA A 191 1.61 3.88 4.16
N PHE A 192 2.66 3.07 4.29
CA PHE A 192 4.04 3.55 4.39
C PHE A 192 4.48 4.28 3.12
N LEU A 193 4.35 3.64 1.96
CA LEU A 193 4.77 4.20 0.67
C LEU A 193 4.01 5.50 0.33
N ALA A 194 2.71 5.54 0.61
CA ALA A 194 1.92 6.76 0.43
C ALA A 194 2.46 7.89 1.32
N ARG A 195 2.74 7.60 2.59
CA ARG A 195 3.24 8.59 3.54
C ARG A 195 4.67 9.04 3.21
N THR A 196 5.57 8.14 2.82
CA THR A 196 6.92 8.53 2.38
C THR A 196 6.90 9.34 1.10
N TYR A 197 5.99 9.03 0.17
CA TYR A 197 5.80 9.83 -1.03
C TYR A 197 5.26 11.23 -0.71
N THR A 198 4.22 11.33 0.13
CA THR A 198 3.70 12.61 0.63
C THR A 198 4.82 13.41 1.29
N PHE A 199 5.57 12.81 2.22
CA PHE A 199 6.71 13.46 2.85
C PHE A 199 7.77 13.90 1.85
N ALA A 200 8.20 13.05 0.91
CA ALA A 200 9.21 13.42 -0.08
C ALA A 200 8.72 14.53 -1.03
N SER A 201 7.42 14.55 -1.35
CA SER A 201 6.80 15.57 -2.19
C SER A 201 6.61 16.91 -1.45
N GLU A 202 6.39 16.88 -0.14
CA GLU A 202 6.26 18.05 0.74
C GLU A 202 7.64 18.58 1.20
N SER A 203 8.65 17.70 1.34
CA SER A 203 10.01 18.00 1.80
C SER A 203 10.91 18.65 0.74
N LEU A 204 10.38 18.99 -0.44
CA LEU A 204 11.05 19.93 -1.35
C LEU A 204 11.18 21.34 -0.71
N VAL A 205 10.48 21.60 0.40
CA VAL A 205 10.80 22.69 1.32
C VAL A 205 11.77 22.16 2.38
N LYS A 206 13.04 22.56 2.25
CA LYS A 206 14.16 22.28 3.16
C LYS A 206 13.75 22.34 4.65
N GLN A 207 13.58 21.18 5.28
CA GLN A 207 13.80 21.03 6.71
C GLN A 207 14.65 19.79 6.93
N GLU A 208 15.76 19.97 7.64
CA GLU A 208 16.70 18.91 7.99
C GLU A 208 15.97 17.83 8.79
N LEU A 209 16.05 16.58 8.32
CA LEU A 209 15.44 15.41 8.95
C LEU A 209 16.07 15.16 10.33
N PRO A 210 15.30 15.10 11.42
CA PRO A 210 15.77 14.56 12.69
C PRO A 210 15.25 13.13 12.81
N TYR A 211 15.82 12.16 12.10
CA TYR A 211 15.46 10.77 12.36
C TYR A 211 16.68 9.85 12.44
N ASP A 212 16.80 9.28 13.62
CA ASP A 212 17.83 8.40 14.14
C ASP A 212 17.72 7.01 13.50
N PHE A 213 18.74 6.63 12.72
CA PHE A 213 18.82 5.33 12.03
C PHE A 213 18.79 4.13 13.00
N GLU A 214 19.11 4.32 14.28
CA GLU A 214 18.99 3.27 15.30
C GLU A 214 17.54 2.90 15.62
N MET A 215 16.59 3.84 15.45
CA MET A 215 15.17 3.58 15.66
C MET A 215 14.60 2.64 14.57
N PHE A 216 15.04 2.82 13.32
CA PHE A 216 14.66 1.97 12.19
C PHE A 216 15.21 0.55 12.31
N ARG A 217 16.41 0.38 12.86
CA ARG A 217 16.99 -0.96 13.08
C ARG A 217 16.20 -1.74 14.15
N ASN A 218 15.76 -1.08 15.21
CA ASN A 218 14.90 -1.70 16.24
C ASN A 218 13.50 -2.09 15.72
N ILE A 219 12.98 -1.41 14.70
CA ILE A 219 11.66 -1.66 14.09
C ILE A 219 11.66 -2.90 13.20
N ALA A 220 12.76 -3.16 12.48
CA ALA A 220 12.89 -4.37 11.66
C ALA A 220 12.95 -5.66 12.50
N GLU A 221 13.29 -5.55 13.78
CA GLU A 221 13.44 -6.69 14.70
C GLU A 221 12.19 -6.98 15.55
N HIS A 222 11.19 -6.09 15.60
CA HIS A 222 10.01 -6.25 16.45
C HIS A 222 8.71 -5.88 15.71
N ASP A 223 7.86 -6.87 15.43
CA ASP A 223 6.58 -6.74 14.70
C ASP A 223 5.61 -5.67 15.31
N ASP A 224 5.69 -5.45 16.63
CA ASP A 224 4.85 -4.47 17.35
C ASP A 224 5.24 -3.00 17.11
N ALA A 225 6.44 -2.74 16.57
CA ALA A 225 6.98 -1.40 16.42
C ALA A 225 6.39 -0.68 15.19
N LEU A 226 6.06 -1.42 14.14
CA LEU A 226 5.37 -0.90 12.96
C LEU A 226 3.98 -0.37 13.35
N ALA A 227 3.22 -1.16 14.08
CA ALA A 227 1.87 -0.81 14.50
C ALA A 227 1.84 0.44 15.43
N LYS A 228 2.89 0.65 16.23
CA LYS A 228 3.12 1.87 17.02
C LYS A 228 3.46 3.10 16.17
N MET A 229 4.18 2.94 15.06
CA MET A 229 4.49 4.05 14.12
C MET A 229 3.27 4.49 13.29
N TYR A 230 2.34 3.58 12.98
CA TYR A 230 1.13 3.88 12.20
C TYR A 230 -0.12 4.12 13.05
N GLY A 231 -0.05 3.99 14.38
CA GLY A 231 -1.21 4.17 15.27
C GLY A 231 -2.27 3.07 15.15
N ILE A 232 -1.89 1.88 14.66
CA ILE A 232 -2.81 0.76 14.36
C ILE A 232 -2.72 -0.36 15.41
N ALA A 233 -1.65 -0.42 16.21
CA ALA A 233 -1.74 -1.13 17.48
C ALA A 233 -2.65 -0.29 18.38
N GLU A 234 -3.62 -0.91 19.05
CA GLU A 234 -4.24 -0.32 20.24
C GLU A 234 -3.11 0.07 21.19
N LEU A 235 -2.68 1.32 21.06
CA LEU A 235 -1.80 1.97 21.98
C LEU A 235 -2.52 1.86 23.31
N ASN A 236 -1.97 1.10 24.25
CA ASN A 236 -2.35 1.20 25.65
C ASN A 236 -2.54 2.69 25.93
N ASN A 237 -3.77 3.14 26.24
CA ASN A 237 -4.24 4.53 26.09
C ASN A 237 -3.26 5.61 26.59
N GLY A 238 -2.36 5.29 27.52
CA GLY A 238 -1.29 6.19 27.97
C GLY A 238 -0.16 6.46 26.97
N GLN A 239 0.21 5.52 26.08
CA GLN A 239 1.30 5.71 25.11
C GLN A 239 0.88 6.55 23.90
N ALA A 240 -0.34 6.36 23.38
CA ALA A 240 -0.94 7.23 22.37
C ALA A 240 -1.04 8.67 22.87
N LEU A 241 -1.56 8.81 24.09
CA LEU A 241 -1.80 10.10 24.69
C LEU A 241 -0.47 10.82 25.00
N ASN A 242 0.58 10.09 25.35
CA ASN A 242 1.93 10.67 25.46
C ASN A 242 2.53 11.07 24.11
N ALA A 243 2.18 10.41 23.01
CA ALA A 243 2.64 10.81 21.68
C ALA A 243 1.93 12.08 21.18
N SER A 244 0.63 12.21 21.43
CA SER A 244 -0.16 13.39 21.08
C SER A 244 0.02 14.57 22.05
N PHE A 245 0.27 14.29 23.34
CA PHE A 245 0.50 15.30 24.39
C PHE A 245 1.83 15.00 25.13
N PRO A 246 2.98 15.23 24.48
CA PRO A 246 4.27 14.81 25.01
C PRO A 246 4.77 15.69 26.16
N TYR A 247 4.25 16.91 26.34
CA TYR A 247 4.83 17.88 27.25
C TYR A 247 4.08 17.98 28.58
N THR A 248 4.81 18.08 29.68
CA THR A 248 4.29 18.60 30.95
C THR A 248 4.52 20.10 31.07
N MET A 249 3.89 20.76 32.05
CA MET A 249 4.13 22.19 32.30
C MET A 249 5.62 22.51 32.57
N SER A 250 6.33 21.58 33.21
CA SER A 250 7.77 21.70 33.47
C SER A 250 8.59 21.53 32.20
N ASP A 251 8.16 20.67 31.26
CA ASP A 251 8.81 20.53 29.96
C ASP A 251 8.63 21.78 29.11
N LEU A 252 7.42 22.35 29.07
CA LEU A 252 7.18 23.63 28.39
C LEU A 252 8.06 24.74 28.97
N ALA A 253 8.19 24.81 30.30
CA ALA A 253 9.04 25.82 30.95
C ALA A 253 10.51 25.67 30.56
N ARG A 254 11.00 24.43 30.44
CA ARG A 254 12.37 24.14 30.00
C ARG A 254 12.57 24.46 28.52
N ILE A 255 11.61 24.12 27.65
CA ILE A 255 11.71 24.33 26.20
C ILE A 255 11.60 25.81 25.83
N LEU A 256 10.81 26.57 26.57
CA LEU A 256 10.61 28.01 26.37
C LEU A 256 11.62 28.87 27.16
N ASP A 257 12.58 28.24 27.85
CA ASP A 257 13.59 28.90 28.69
C ASP A 257 12.99 29.83 29.77
N MET A 258 11.82 29.46 30.30
CA MET A 258 11.05 30.26 31.27
C MET A 258 11.37 29.92 32.73
N GLY A 259 12.33 29.02 32.97
CA GLY A 259 12.85 28.64 34.29
C GLY A 259 11.90 27.79 35.18
N SER A 260 10.62 28.17 35.29
CA SER A 260 9.63 27.49 36.15
C SER A 260 8.26 27.37 35.48
N TRP A 261 7.54 26.30 35.83
CA TRP A 261 6.17 26.04 35.39
C TRP A 261 5.20 27.20 35.71
N HIS A 262 5.49 27.99 36.75
CA HIS A 262 4.69 29.17 37.12
C HIS A 262 4.61 30.20 35.99
N TYR A 263 5.70 30.44 35.27
CA TYR A 263 5.74 31.44 34.19
C TYR A 263 4.94 30.98 32.98
N VAL A 264 5.02 29.69 32.62
CA VAL A 264 4.17 29.10 31.58
C VAL A 264 2.69 29.24 31.93
N ASN A 265 2.32 29.02 33.20
CA ASN A 265 0.95 29.21 33.64
C ASN A 265 0.50 30.68 33.57
N GLN A 266 1.40 31.64 33.78
CA GLN A 266 1.07 33.07 33.58
C GLN A 266 0.79 33.39 32.11
N GLU A 267 1.50 32.78 31.16
CA GLU A 267 1.22 32.96 29.72
C GLU A 267 -0.13 32.38 29.32
N PHE A 268 -0.50 31.20 29.82
CA PHE A 268 -1.86 30.67 29.62
C PHE A 268 -2.95 31.57 30.23
N GLU A 269 -2.69 32.20 31.38
CA GLU A 269 -3.63 33.19 31.95
C GLU A 269 -3.70 34.48 31.13
N LYS A 270 -2.60 34.92 30.52
CA LYS A 270 -2.61 36.05 29.57
C LYS A 270 -3.41 35.71 28.33
N LEU A 271 -3.21 34.52 27.76
CA LEU A 271 -4.00 34.01 26.65
C LEU A 271 -5.50 34.03 26.99
N ARG A 272 -5.87 33.48 28.15
CA ARG A 272 -7.26 33.49 28.64
C ARG A 272 -7.85 34.90 28.71
N LYS A 273 -7.07 35.88 29.16
CA LYS A 273 -7.52 37.29 29.22
C LYS A 273 -7.67 37.93 27.83
N LEU A 274 -6.87 37.51 26.86
CA LEU A 274 -6.89 38.03 25.48
C LEU A 274 -8.01 37.42 24.63
N THR A 275 -8.32 36.13 24.83
CA THR A 275 -9.19 35.36 23.93
C THR A 275 -10.44 34.79 24.60
N ASP A 276 -10.60 34.96 25.91
CA ASP A 276 -11.62 34.33 26.76
C ASP A 276 -11.61 32.79 26.73
N PHE A 277 -10.61 32.18 26.08
CA PHE A 277 -10.49 30.73 25.97
C PHE A 277 -9.57 30.16 27.06
N ASN A 278 -10.12 29.28 27.90
CA ASN A 278 -9.37 28.60 28.95
C ASN A 278 -8.94 27.20 28.51
N ILE A 279 -7.70 27.08 28.02
CA ILE A 279 -7.09 25.80 27.58
C ILE A 279 -7.16 24.71 28.65
N LYS A 280 -7.09 25.06 29.94
CA LYS A 280 -7.05 24.06 31.04
C LYS A 280 -8.44 23.65 31.54
N ALA A 281 -9.52 24.25 31.03
CA ALA A 281 -10.88 23.99 31.52
C ALA A 281 -11.48 22.67 31.00
N SER A 282 -11.00 22.19 29.86
CA SER A 282 -11.43 20.93 29.24
C SER A 282 -10.25 20.21 28.60
N ASP A 283 -10.49 18.96 28.20
CA ASP A 283 -9.62 18.26 27.26
C ASP A 283 -9.89 18.81 25.86
N ASN A 284 -8.84 19.24 25.16
CA ASN A 284 -8.89 19.89 23.84
C ASN A 284 -7.59 19.65 23.07
N ASN A 285 -7.46 20.25 21.89
CA ASN A 285 -6.30 20.09 21.00
C ASN A 285 -4.97 20.56 21.62
N TYR A 286 -5.02 21.36 22.69
CA TYR A 286 -3.85 21.94 23.36
C TYR A 286 -3.51 21.24 24.68
N HIS A 287 -4.50 20.70 25.39
CA HIS A 287 -4.35 20.20 26.75
C HIS A 287 -5.27 19.01 27.04
N VAL A 288 -4.73 18.02 27.77
CA VAL A 288 -5.51 16.92 28.35
C VAL A 288 -5.12 16.73 29.82
N PHE A 289 -6.11 16.52 30.69
CA PHE A 289 -5.89 16.25 32.11
C PHE A 289 -5.98 14.75 32.43
N ILE A 290 -4.84 14.12 32.70
CA ILE A 290 -4.79 12.70 33.05
C ILE A 290 -4.97 12.55 34.57
N LYS A 291 -6.10 11.97 34.97
CA LYS A 291 -6.39 11.68 36.38
C LYS A 291 -5.62 10.44 36.85
N SER A 292 -4.86 10.56 37.94
CA SER A 292 -4.16 9.47 38.61
C SER A 292 -4.48 9.49 40.11
N GLY A 293 -5.54 8.76 40.48
CA GLY A 293 -6.05 8.72 41.86
C GLY A 293 -6.70 10.04 42.31
N LYS A 294 -6.25 10.61 43.44
CA LYS A 294 -6.74 11.90 43.98
C LYS A 294 -6.09 13.14 43.34
N SER A 295 -5.06 12.94 42.53
CA SER A 295 -4.31 13.97 41.80
C SER A 295 -4.35 13.68 40.30
N GLY A 296 -3.92 14.62 39.47
CA GLY A 296 -3.77 14.40 38.04
C GLY A 296 -2.67 15.26 37.46
N VAL A 297 -2.25 14.94 36.25
CA VAL A 297 -1.18 15.65 35.54
C VAL A 297 -1.76 16.19 34.24
N GLY A 298 -1.66 17.50 34.05
CA GLY A 298 -1.96 18.14 32.77
C GLY A 298 -0.85 17.88 31.78
N LYS A 299 -1.21 17.41 30.59
CA LYS A 299 -0.32 17.22 29.45
C LYS A 299 -0.70 18.16 28.32
N TYR A 300 0.31 18.56 27.54
CA TYR A 300 0.21 19.57 26.51
C TYR A 300 0.76 19.04 25.19
N SER A 301 0.10 19.44 24.11
CA SER A 301 0.46 19.07 22.74
C SER A 301 1.54 20.01 22.18
N SER A 302 2.05 19.69 20.99
CA SER A 302 2.96 20.56 20.25
C SER A 302 2.28 21.86 19.80
N GLU A 303 0.99 21.81 19.52
CA GLU A 303 0.16 22.97 19.17
C GLU A 303 0.07 23.96 20.35
N ALA A 304 0.06 23.46 21.59
CA ALA A 304 0.11 24.31 22.77
C ALA A 304 1.45 25.01 22.93
N LEU A 305 2.55 24.31 22.63
CA LEU A 305 3.90 24.89 22.63
C LEU A 305 4.02 25.99 21.56
N ASP A 306 3.54 25.74 20.35
CA ASP A 306 3.59 26.71 19.26
C ASP A 306 2.70 27.93 19.53
N LEU A 307 1.53 27.74 20.13
CA LEU A 307 0.67 28.83 20.58
C LEU A 307 1.37 29.71 21.62
N LEU A 308 2.06 29.10 22.60
CA LEU A 308 2.83 29.84 23.60
C LEU A 308 4.00 30.61 22.98
N ARG A 309 4.71 30.02 22.00
CA ARG A 309 5.78 30.72 21.27
C ARG A 309 5.26 31.94 20.55
N LYS A 310 4.15 31.81 19.82
CA LYS A 310 3.50 32.93 19.13
C LYS A 310 3.07 34.01 20.10
N LEU A 311 2.50 33.63 21.24
CA LEU A 311 2.09 34.57 22.28
C LEU A 311 3.29 35.33 22.89
N ILE A 312 4.39 34.65 23.19
CA ILE A 312 5.61 35.25 23.74
C ILE A 312 6.28 36.19 22.74
N ASN A 313 6.31 35.82 21.46
CA ASN A 313 6.90 36.61 20.39
C ASN A 313 5.98 37.75 19.89
N GLY A 314 4.74 37.82 20.36
CA GLY A 314 3.75 38.82 19.92
C GLY A 314 3.27 38.60 18.47
N GLU A 315 3.34 37.37 17.97
CA GLU A 315 2.89 36.99 16.64
C GLU A 315 1.36 36.82 16.59
N GLN A 316 0.75 36.96 15.40
CA GLN A 316 -0.65 36.61 15.24
C GLN A 316 -0.86 35.09 15.35
N PHE A 317 -1.90 34.70 16.07
CA PHE A 317 -2.28 33.31 16.25
C PHE A 317 -3.80 33.14 16.09
N GLU A 318 -4.19 31.99 15.56
CA GLU A 318 -5.60 31.55 15.49
C GLU A 318 -5.81 30.41 16.48
N LEU A 319 -6.95 30.42 17.16
CA LEU A 319 -7.34 29.36 18.09
C LEU A 319 -8.19 28.31 17.36
N ASN A 320 -7.79 27.06 17.48
CA ASN A 320 -8.53 25.88 17.04
C ASN A 320 -8.90 25.05 18.28
N PRO A 321 -9.95 25.47 19.02
CA PRO A 321 -10.33 24.86 20.28
C PRO A 321 -10.67 23.37 20.16
#